data_AF-A0A7U9DRT3-F1
#
_entry.id   AF-A0A7U9DRT3-F1
#
_cell.length_a   1.000
_cell.length_b   1.000
_cell.length_c   1.000
_cell.angle_alpha   90.00
_cell.angle_beta   90.00
_cell.angle_gamma   90.00
#
_symmetry.space_group_name_H-M   'P 1'
#
loop_
_entity.id
_entity.type
_entity.pdbx_description
1 polymer ?
#
loop_
_entity_poly.entity_id
_entity_poly.type
_entity_poly.pdbx_seq_one_letter_code
_entity_poly.pdbx_strand_id
1 'polypeptide(L)'
;MEVVWLHRAGRPVGQALAEAVRALEFPEGRLHAFVHGEAACVKELRRYLRLEREIPREDLSISGYWRLGHNEDGWQASKREWNARVEAEQEGATAA
;
A
#
# COMPACT_ATOMS: atom_id res chain seq x y z
N MET A 1 -0.05 22.16 -7.76
CA MET A 1 -0.01 20.69 -7.68
C MET A 1 1.39 20.26 -8.03
N GLU A 2 2.07 19.58 -7.11
CA GLU A 2 3.40 19.03 -7.34
C GLU A 2 3.25 17.55 -7.75
N VAL A 3 4.05 17.11 -8.72
CA VAL A 3 4.09 15.71 -9.17
C VAL A 3 5.53 15.25 -9.05
N VAL A 4 5.74 14.20 -8.25
CA VAL A 4 7.07 13.61 -8.03
C VAL A 4 7.15 12.28 -8.78
N TRP A 5 8.07 12.17 -9.73
CA TRP A 5 8.33 10.94 -10.46
C TRP A 5 9.45 10.16 -9.80
N LEU A 6 9.18 8.91 -9.42
CA LEU A 6 10.15 8.03 -8.77
C LEU A 6 10.63 6.97 -9.75
N HIS A 7 11.89 7.06 -10.15
CA HIS A 7 12.53 6.07 -11.02
C HIS A 7 13.10 4.92 -10.19
N ARG A 8 12.85 3.68 -10.61
CA ARG A 8 13.34 2.49 -9.87
C ARG A 8 14.87 2.39 -9.85
N ALA A 9 15.58 2.86 -10.88
CA ALA A 9 17.05 2.78 -10.96
C ALA A 9 17.62 1.39 -10.60
N GLY A 10 16.98 0.31 -11.07
CA GLY A 10 17.37 -1.08 -10.78
C GLY A 10 16.89 -1.65 -9.45
N ARG A 11 16.22 -0.86 -8.61
CA ARG A 11 15.70 -1.27 -7.31
C ARG A 11 14.41 -2.10 -7.43
N PRO A 12 14.08 -2.93 -6.41
CA PRO A 12 12.81 -3.63 -6.31
C PRO A 12 11.59 -2.74 -6.56
N VAL A 13 10.53 -3.33 -7.12
CA VAL A 13 9.27 -2.64 -7.37
C VAL A 13 8.71 -2.09 -6.05
N GLY A 14 8.28 -0.83 -6.06
CA GLY A 14 7.62 -0.22 -4.93
C GLY A 14 8.55 0.31 -3.82
N GLN A 15 9.82 -0.10 -3.79
CA GLN A 15 10.73 0.31 -2.72
C GLN A 15 10.90 1.84 -2.66
N ALA A 16 11.22 2.48 -3.79
CA ALA A 16 11.37 3.93 -3.83
C ALA A 16 10.08 4.69 -3.48
N LEU A 17 8.92 4.12 -3.85
CA LEU A 17 7.61 4.70 -3.52
C LEU A 17 7.32 4.62 -2.02
N ALA A 18 7.55 3.46 -1.40
CA ALA A 18 7.36 3.27 0.03
C ALA A 18 8.25 4.20 0.86
N GLU A 19 9.52 4.38 0.45
CA GLU A 19 10.45 5.31 1.08
C GLU A 19 10.00 6.75 0.94
N ALA A 20 9.61 7.18 -0.27
CA ALA A 20 9.13 8.53 -0.52
C ALA A 20 7.89 8.85 0.33
N VAL A 21 6.91 7.94 0.37
CA VAL A 21 5.68 8.15 1.17
C VAL A 21 5.96 8.16 2.66
N ARG A 22 6.92 7.36 3.15
CA ARG A 22 7.34 7.38 4.56
C ARG A 22 8.08 8.67 4.95
N ALA A 23 8.79 9.29 4.00
CA ALA A 23 9.49 10.55 4.20
C ALA A 23 8.60 11.79 4.03
N LEU A 24 7.36 11.64 3.55
CA LEU A 24 6.43 12.75 3.42
C LEU A 24 6.01 13.27 4.80
N GLU A 25 6.17 14.58 4.98
CA GLU A 25 5.47 15.32 6.02
C GLU A 25 4.03 15.55 5.54
N PHE A 26 3.07 14.93 6.23
CA PHE A 26 1.67 15.12 5.91
C PHE A 26 1.16 16.45 6.48
N PRO A 27 0.41 17.24 5.69
CA PRO A 27 -0.21 18.45 6.20
C PRO A 27 -1.21 18.13 7.31
N GLU A 28 -1.44 19.08 8.21
CA GLU A 28 -2.46 18.96 9.25
C GLU A 28 -3.87 18.80 8.63
N GLY A 29 -4.72 18.01 9.29
CA GLY A 29 -6.12 17.81 8.91
C GLY A 29 -6.45 16.39 8.46
N ARG A 30 -7.61 16.25 7.81
CA ARG A 30 -8.12 14.95 7.34
C ARG A 30 -7.41 14.56 6.05
N LEU A 31 -6.75 13.41 6.07
CA LEU A 31 -6.04 12.87 4.91
C LEU A 31 -6.84 11.75 4.25
N HIS A 32 -6.95 11.80 2.93
CA HIS A 32 -7.41 10.69 2.11
C HIS A 32 -6.25 10.14 1.28
N ALA A 33 -6.12 8.81 1.21
CA ALA A 33 -5.09 8.16 0.41
C ALA A 33 -5.67 7.20 -0.62
N PHE A 34 -5.22 7.34 -1.87
CA PHE A 34 -5.53 6.44 -2.98
C PHE A 34 -4.24 5.72 -3.42
N VAL A 35 -4.11 4.43 -3.10
CA VAL A 35 -2.86 3.65 -3.27
C VAL A 35 -3.13 2.37 -4.05
N HIS A 36 -2.90 2.43 -5.36
CA HIS A 36 -3.21 1.35 -6.29
C HIS A 36 -1.97 0.99 -7.10
N GLY A 37 -1.58 -0.27 -7.12
CA GLY A 37 -0.31 -0.68 -7.73
C GLY A 37 0.08 -2.13 -7.47
N GLU A 38 1.37 -2.39 -7.34
CA GLU A 38 1.88 -3.74 -7.05
C GLU A 38 1.48 -4.18 -5.63
N ALA A 39 0.95 -5.39 -5.51
CA ALA A 39 0.29 -5.89 -4.31
C ALA A 39 1.16 -5.88 -3.03
N ALA A 40 2.45 -6.21 -3.12
CA ALA A 40 3.35 -6.18 -1.97
C ALA A 40 3.68 -4.74 -1.56
N CYS A 41 3.98 -3.85 -2.52
CA CYS A 41 4.16 -2.43 -2.23
C CYS A 41 2.92 -1.80 -1.59
N VAL A 42 1.75 -2.12 -2.12
CA VAL A 42 0.46 -1.63 -1.60
C VAL A 42 0.20 -2.15 -0.18
N LYS A 43 0.54 -3.43 0.10
CA LYS A 43 0.46 -4.00 1.46
C LYS A 43 1.30 -3.22 2.47
N GLU A 44 2.55 -2.90 2.11
CA GLU A 44 3.46 -2.12 2.97
C GLU A 44 2.94 -0.71 3.23
N LEU A 45 2.46 -0.03 2.19
CA LEU A 45 1.86 1.30 2.32
C LEU A 45 0.58 1.28 3.15
N ARG A 46 -0.26 0.24 3.01
CA ARG A 46 -1.45 0.05 3.87
C ARG A 46 -1.05 -0.01 5.33
N ARG A 47 -0.03 -0.81 5.67
CA ARG A 47 0.44 -0.95 7.05
C ARG A 47 0.86 0.40 7.62
N TYR A 48 1.70 1.14 6.89
CA TYR A 48 2.16 2.46 7.31
C TYR A 48 0.98 3.45 7.49
N LEU A 49 0.14 3.61 6.48
CA LEU A 49 -0.94 4.59 6.50
C LEU A 49 -2.02 4.26 7.55
N ARG A 50 -2.35 2.97 7.71
CA ARG A 50 -3.43 2.53 8.61
C ARG A 50 -2.97 2.38 10.06
N LEU A 51 -1.77 1.83 10.30
CA LEU A 51 -1.29 1.50 11.65
C LEU A 51 -0.34 2.53 12.22
N GLU A 52 0.60 3.04 11.42
CA GLU A 52 1.60 4.00 11.91
C GLU A 52 1.13 5.47 11.79
N ARG A 53 0.19 5.74 10.87
CA ARG A 53 -0.45 7.06 10.70
C ARG A 53 -1.91 7.09 11.14
N GLU A 54 -2.43 5.94 11.58
CA GLU A 54 -3.77 5.80 12.16
C GLU A 54 -4.92 6.35 11.27
N ILE A 55 -4.71 6.40 9.95
CA ILE A 55 -5.70 6.96 9.03
C ILE A 55 -6.94 6.05 9.00
N PRO A 56 -8.17 6.59 9.17
CA PRO A 56 -9.42 5.83 9.14
C PRO A 56 -9.58 4.97 7.87
N ARG A 57 -10.22 3.80 7.98
CA ARG A 57 -10.36 2.87 6.84
C ARG A 57 -11.20 3.49 5.73
N GLU A 58 -12.21 4.28 6.10
CA GLU A 58 -13.08 5.03 5.20
C GLU A 58 -12.32 6.10 4.39
N ASP A 59 -11.14 6.51 4.84
CA ASP A 59 -10.30 7.51 4.19
C ASP A 59 -9.20 6.88 3.31
N LEU A 60 -9.15 5.54 3.26
CA LEU A 60 -8.16 4.77 2.51
C LEU A 60 -8.81 3.99 1.36
N SER A 61 -8.41 4.28 0.13
CA SER A 61 -8.68 3.46 -1.05
C SER A 61 -7.39 2.76 -1.47
N ILE A 62 -7.25 1.48 -1.11
CA ILE A 62 -5.99 0.74 -1.23
C ILE A 62 -6.25 -0.60 -1.89
N SER A 63 -5.63 -0.85 -3.05
CA SER A 63 -5.86 -2.08 -3.81
C SER A 63 -4.64 -2.53 -4.61
N GLY A 64 -4.24 -3.79 -4.44
CA GLY A 64 -3.27 -4.45 -5.31
C GLY A 64 -3.89 -4.67 -6.69
N TYR A 65 -3.38 -3.98 -7.70
CA TYR A 65 -3.83 -4.10 -9.09
C TYR A 65 -3.17 -5.29 -9.79
N TRP A 66 -1.88 -5.50 -9.52
CA TRP A 66 -1.11 -6.61 -10.07
C TRP A 66 -0.13 -7.10 -9.01
N ARG A 67 0.47 -8.26 -9.24
CA ARG A 67 1.45 -8.85 -8.33
C ARG A 67 2.64 -9.38 -9.10
N LEU A 68 3.84 -9.07 -8.64
CA LEU A 68 5.06 -9.57 -9.28
C LEU A 68 5.06 -11.11 -9.28
N GLY A 69 5.49 -11.70 -10.40
CA GLY A 69 5.50 -13.16 -10.59
C GLY A 69 4.13 -13.78 -10.91
N HIS A 70 3.08 -12.98 -11.09
CA HIS A 70 1.75 -13.45 -11.51
C HIS A 70 1.34 -12.77 -12.82
N ASN A 71 0.65 -13.51 -13.67
CA ASN A 71 -0.15 -12.92 -14.74
C ASN A 71 -1.53 -12.49 -14.20
N GLU A 72 -2.37 -11.90 -15.05
CA GLU A 72 -3.70 -11.43 -14.67
C GLU A 72 -4.55 -12.54 -14.04
N ASP A 73 -4.71 -13.69 -14.73
CA ASP A 73 -5.53 -14.80 -14.25
C ASP A 73 -5.04 -15.34 -12.90
N GLY A 74 -3.72 -15.54 -12.75
CA GLY A 74 -3.12 -16.02 -11.52
C GLY A 74 -3.26 -15.02 -10.37
N TRP A 75 -3.19 -13.72 -10.65
CA TRP A 75 -3.44 -12.70 -9.66
C TRP A 75 -4.92 -12.68 -9.26
N GLN A 76 -5.85 -12.62 -10.20
CA GLN A 76 -7.28 -12.58 -9.89
C GLN A 76 -7.75 -13.81 -9.11
N ALA A 77 -7.24 -15.00 -9.46
CA ALA A 77 -7.54 -16.23 -8.73
C ALA A 77 -7.07 -16.20 -7.27
N SER A 78 -5.91 -15.58 -6.99
CA SER A 78 -5.31 -15.54 -5.64
C SER A 78 -5.61 -14.26 -4.84
N LYS A 79 -6.13 -13.22 -5.48
CA LYS A 79 -6.29 -11.87 -4.90
C LYS A 79 -7.15 -11.85 -3.65
N ARG A 80 -8.26 -12.61 -3.63
CA ARG A 80 -9.17 -12.64 -2.48
C ARG A 80 -8.48 -13.20 -1.23
N GLU A 81 -7.80 -14.33 -1.38
CA GLU A 81 -7.08 -14.97 -0.27
C GLU A 81 -5.90 -14.11 0.20
N TRP A 82 -5.17 -13.50 -0.74
CA TRP A 82 -4.12 -12.54 -0.42
C TRP A 82 -4.65 -11.38 0.42
N ASN A 83 -5.75 -10.75 -0.01
CA ASN A 83 -6.35 -9.62 0.69
C ASN A 83 -6.81 -10.02 2.10
N ALA A 84 -7.50 -11.15 2.24
CA ALA A 84 -7.94 -11.66 3.54
C ALA A 84 -6.76 -11.90 4.49
N ARG A 85 -5.66 -12.48 4.01
CA ARG A 85 -4.45 -12.67 4.81
C ARG A 85 -3.83 -11.33 5.23
N VAL A 86 -3.74 -10.36 4.30
CA VAL A 86 -3.21 -9.02 4.61
C VAL A 86 -4.06 -8.31 5.65
N GLU A 87 -5.39 -8.41 5.55
CA GLU A 87 -6.31 -7.84 6.53
C GLU A 87 -6.10 -8.48 7.90
N ALA A 88 -6.10 -9.82 7.99
CA ALA A 88 -5.89 -10.53 9.25
C ALA A 88 -4.53 -10.20 9.91
N GLU A 89 -3.44 -10.18 9.13
CA GLU A 89 -2.10 -9.83 9.63
C GLU A 89 -2.04 -8.40 10.18
N GLN A 90 -2.71 -7.45 9.54
CA GLN A 90 -2.65 -6.04 9.92
C GLN A 90 -3.68 -5.66 10.99
N GLU A 91 -4.81 -6.37 11.10
CA GLU A 91 -5.77 -6.21 12.21
C GLU A 91 -5.19 -6.74 13.53
N GLY A 92 -4.50 -7.89 13.49
CA GLY A 92 -3.81 -8.44 14.67
C GLY A 92 -2.68 -7.56 15.20
N ALA A 93 -2.07 -6.73 14.34
CA ALA A 93 -1.01 -5.80 14.72
C ALA A 93 -1.51 -4.53 15.45
N THR A 94 -2.81 -4.21 15.39
CA THR A 94 -3.41 -3.07 16.10
C THR A 94 -3.81 -3.43 17.53
N ALA A 95 -3.87 -4.72 17.87
CA ALA A 95 -4.39 -5.24 19.14
C ALA A 95 -3.30 -5.59 20.17
N ALA A 96 -2.03 -5.31 19.88
CA ALA A 96 -0.86 -5.59 20.72
C ALA A 96 -0.15 -4.30 21.12
#